data_AF-A0AA90QBA4-F1
#
_entry.id   AF-A0AA90QBA4-F1
#
_cell.length_a   1.000
_cell.length_b   1.000
_cell.length_c   1.000
_cell.angle_alpha   90.00
_cell.angle_beta   90.00
_cell.angle_gamma   90.00
#
_symmetry.space_group_name_H-M   'P 1'
#
loop_
_entity.id
_entity.type
_entity.pdbx_description
1 polymer ?
#
loop_
_entity_poly.entity_id
_entity_poly.type
_entity_poly.pdbx_seq_one_letter_code
_entity_poly.pdbx_strand_id
1 'polypeptide(L)'
;MKTADVSKITGTIAWGTTPALAQSPSTTAARQERNMNEININIAKTYIEAVQTGDQATLGSIISPDVIWHQPGRNRFSGTHRGMANVGPMLGAMMEVSKGTFAITRAEHYMASGEWVAITVEFAGEANGIKLKQAGVDLIRIHDGKIVEVRLFSGDQAQEDAFWGQ
;
A
#
# COMPACT_ATOMS: atom_id res chain seq x y z
N MET A 1 -25.63 -29.37 -61.58
CA MET A 1 -24.95 -28.75 -60.42
C MET A 1 -26.02 -28.24 -59.47
N LYS A 2 -26.20 -28.91 -58.33
CA LYS A 2 -27.31 -28.65 -57.38
C LYS A 2 -26.99 -27.40 -56.55
N THR A 3 -27.93 -26.46 -56.54
CA THR A 3 -28.02 -25.36 -55.59
C THR A 3 -28.30 -25.91 -54.19
N ALA A 4 -27.48 -25.52 -53.21
CA ALA A 4 -27.69 -25.86 -51.81
C ALA A 4 -28.45 -24.73 -51.11
N ASP A 5 -29.59 -25.11 -50.55
CA ASP A 5 -30.52 -24.34 -49.74
C ASP A 5 -29.89 -23.99 -48.38
N VAL A 6 -29.86 -22.70 -48.06
CA VAL A 6 -29.38 -22.17 -46.77
C VAL A 6 -30.58 -22.09 -45.83
N SER A 7 -30.93 -23.22 -45.22
CA SER A 7 -31.89 -23.27 -44.13
C SER A 7 -31.39 -24.18 -43.02
N LYS A 8 -31.40 -23.61 -41.79
CA LYS A 8 -31.18 -24.20 -40.45
C LYS A 8 -29.83 -23.90 -39.78
N ILE A 9 -29.74 -22.72 -39.18
CA ILE A 9 -29.09 -22.54 -37.88
C ILE A 9 -29.99 -21.63 -37.03
N THR A 10 -31.07 -22.17 -36.49
CA THR A 10 -31.78 -21.56 -35.36
C THR A 10 -31.06 -21.97 -34.07
N GLY A 11 -30.03 -21.22 -33.70
CA GLY A 11 -29.41 -21.31 -32.39
C GLY A 11 -30.07 -20.29 -31.45
N THR A 12 -30.94 -20.76 -30.56
CA THR A 12 -31.48 -19.95 -29.48
C THR A 12 -30.36 -19.71 -28.46
N ILE A 13 -29.85 -18.47 -28.38
CA ILE A 13 -28.99 -18.05 -27.27
C ILE A 13 -29.89 -17.93 -26.04
N ALA A 14 -29.86 -18.94 -25.17
CA ALA A 14 -30.49 -18.86 -23.86
C ALA A 14 -29.67 -17.91 -22.98
N TRP A 15 -30.17 -16.70 -22.76
CA TRP A 15 -29.72 -15.82 -21.69
C TRP A 15 -30.23 -16.38 -20.35
N GLY A 16 -29.59 -17.45 -19.88
CA GLY A 16 -29.86 -18.06 -18.60
C GLY A 16 -29.06 -17.41 -17.47
N THR A 17 -29.75 -17.22 -16.35
CA THR A 17 -29.31 -16.68 -15.05
C THR A 17 -29.00 -15.19 -15.00
N THR A 18 -30.03 -14.42 -14.62
CA THR A 18 -29.88 -13.17 -13.87
C THR A 18 -28.82 -13.36 -12.78
N PRO A 19 -27.78 -12.53 -12.69
CA PRO A 19 -26.94 -12.53 -11.49
C PRO A 19 -27.84 -12.19 -10.31
N ALA A 20 -27.74 -12.93 -9.21
CA ALA A 20 -28.33 -12.47 -7.95
C ALA A 20 -27.77 -11.07 -7.68
N LEU A 21 -28.64 -10.05 -7.69
CA LEU A 21 -28.29 -8.69 -7.30
C LEU A 21 -27.61 -8.80 -5.93
N ALA A 22 -26.32 -8.46 -5.86
CA ALA A 22 -25.65 -8.27 -4.59
C ALA A 22 -26.50 -7.29 -3.79
N GLN A 23 -27.01 -7.72 -2.63
CA GLN A 23 -27.86 -6.89 -1.79
C GLN A 23 -27.06 -5.63 -1.43
N SER A 24 -27.61 -4.45 -1.72
CA SER A 24 -27.00 -3.19 -1.29
C SER A 24 -26.78 -3.24 0.22
N PRO A 25 -25.61 -2.81 0.74
CA PRO A 25 -25.35 -2.84 2.17
C PRO A 25 -26.43 -2.06 2.93
N SER A 26 -26.84 -2.59 4.07
CA SER A 26 -27.79 -1.90 4.95
C SER A 26 -27.21 -0.55 5.41
N THR A 27 -28.07 0.44 5.67
CA THR A 27 -27.67 1.80 6.09
C THR A 27 -26.73 1.77 7.31
N THR A 28 -26.87 0.79 8.20
CA THR A 28 -26.00 0.58 9.36
C THR A 28 -24.61 0.05 8.97
N ALA A 29 -24.53 -0.94 8.08
CA ALA A 29 -23.25 -1.49 7.61
C ALA A 29 -22.43 -0.44 6.84
N ALA A 30 -23.09 0.30 5.93
CA ALA A 30 -22.44 1.38 5.18
C ALA A 30 -21.93 2.51 6.10
N ARG A 31 -22.66 2.81 7.20
CA ARG A 31 -22.21 3.77 8.20
C ARG A 31 -21.01 3.26 9.01
N GLN A 32 -21.03 2.00 9.43
CA GLN A 32 -19.94 1.40 10.18
C GLN A 32 -18.65 1.34 9.35
N GLU A 33 -18.76 0.98 8.06
CA GLU A 33 -17.64 0.99 7.13
C GLU A 33 -17.07 2.40 6.95
N ARG A 34 -17.90 3.42 6.77
CA ARG A 34 -17.44 4.82 6.71
C ARG A 34 -16.69 5.23 7.97
N ASN A 35 -17.22 4.92 9.15
CA ASN A 35 -16.56 5.23 10.42
C ASN A 35 -15.21 4.51 10.54
N MET A 36 -15.14 3.22 10.15
CA MET A 36 -13.89 2.45 10.14
C MET A 36 -12.86 3.07 9.17
N ASN A 37 -13.30 3.45 7.96
CA ASN A 37 -12.46 4.08 6.96
C ASN A 37 -11.89 5.42 7.47
N GLU A 38 -12.71 6.23 8.15
CA GLU A 38 -12.25 7.49 8.78
C GLU A 38 -11.19 7.24 9.87
N ILE A 39 -11.40 6.23 10.73
CA ILE A 39 -10.43 5.84 11.76
C ILE A 39 -9.11 5.38 11.13
N ASN A 40 -9.18 4.50 10.13
CA ASN A 40 -8.01 3.96 9.44
C ASN A 40 -7.24 5.06 8.69
N ILE A 41 -7.94 6.00 8.05
CA ILE A 41 -7.31 7.17 7.41
C ILE A 41 -6.62 8.05 8.46
N ASN A 42 -7.19 8.23 9.64
CA ASN A 42 -6.54 9.02 10.70
C ASN A 42 -5.25 8.34 11.20
N ILE A 43 -5.26 7.02 11.40
CA ILE A 43 -4.04 6.25 11.74
C ILE A 43 -3.00 6.38 10.62
N ALA A 44 -3.42 6.30 9.36
CA ALA A 44 -2.54 6.47 8.21
C ALA A 44 -1.89 7.87 8.16
N LYS A 45 -2.65 8.93 8.48
CA LYS A 45 -2.11 10.30 8.59
C LYS A 45 -1.11 10.43 9.73
N THR A 46 -1.42 9.86 10.90
CA THR A 46 -0.49 9.82 12.04
C THR A 46 0.81 9.09 11.69
N TYR A 47 0.71 7.98 10.94
CA TYR A 47 1.88 7.27 10.41
C TYR A 47 2.73 8.15 9.49
N ILE A 48 2.13 8.82 8.50
CA ILE A 48 2.87 9.71 7.61
C ILE A 48 3.52 10.86 8.38
N GLU A 49 2.80 11.53 9.27
CA GLU A 49 3.34 12.63 10.08
C GLU A 49 4.53 12.16 10.95
N ALA A 50 4.41 10.99 11.56
CA ALA A 50 5.48 10.42 12.37
C ALA A 50 6.71 10.04 11.52
N VAL A 51 6.52 9.50 10.30
CA VAL A 51 7.63 9.25 9.37
C VAL A 51 8.29 10.57 8.94
N GLN A 52 7.50 11.59 8.60
CA GLN A 52 8.01 12.90 8.15
C GLN A 52 8.81 13.66 9.22
N THR A 53 8.43 13.49 10.49
CA THR A 53 9.05 14.18 11.63
C THR A 53 10.08 13.33 12.37
N GLY A 54 10.20 12.05 12.02
CA GLY A 54 11.08 11.10 12.71
C GLY A 54 10.57 10.72 14.11
N ASP A 55 9.27 10.84 14.39
CA ASP A 55 8.66 10.50 15.68
C ASP A 55 8.57 8.98 15.89
N GLN A 56 9.68 8.41 16.35
CA GLN A 56 9.81 6.99 16.65
C GLN A 56 8.85 6.52 17.77
N ALA A 57 8.49 7.40 18.70
CA ALA A 57 7.59 7.04 19.79
C ALA A 57 6.17 6.81 19.25
N THR A 58 5.70 7.71 18.39
CA THR A 58 4.42 7.54 17.70
C THR A 58 4.44 6.31 16.80
N LEU A 59 5.49 6.10 15.99
CA LEU A 59 5.63 4.91 15.15
C LEU A 59 5.57 3.62 15.96
N GLY A 60 6.34 3.52 17.06
CA GLY A 60 6.31 2.37 17.97
C GLY A 60 4.96 2.16 18.67
N SER A 61 4.16 3.23 18.81
CA SER A 61 2.82 3.15 19.40
C SER A 61 1.73 2.74 18.41
N ILE A 62 1.88 2.98 17.12
CA ILE A 62 0.83 2.68 16.12
C ILE A 62 1.13 1.45 15.26
N ILE A 63 2.41 1.04 15.16
CA ILE A 63 2.81 -0.16 14.43
C ILE A 63 2.72 -1.37 15.36
N SER A 64 2.15 -2.47 14.86
CA SER A 64 2.09 -3.73 15.58
C SER A 64 3.49 -4.29 15.84
N PRO A 65 3.77 -4.85 17.04
CA PRO A 65 5.00 -5.59 17.29
C PRO A 65 5.25 -6.73 16.28
N ASP A 66 4.20 -7.28 15.69
CA ASP A 66 4.23 -8.40 14.73
C ASP A 66 4.03 -7.95 13.27
N VAL A 67 4.24 -6.67 12.97
CA VAL A 67 4.04 -6.10 11.62
C VAL A 67 4.75 -6.90 10.52
N ILE A 68 4.10 -7.07 9.37
CA ILE A 68 4.74 -7.60 8.17
C ILE A 68 5.07 -6.43 7.24
N TRP A 69 6.36 -6.18 6.99
CA TRP A 69 6.82 -5.10 6.14
C TRP A 69 7.40 -5.64 4.84
N HIS A 70 6.84 -5.22 3.70
CA HIS A 70 7.31 -5.58 2.37
C HIS A 70 8.05 -4.40 1.74
N GLN A 71 9.38 -4.43 1.81
CA GLN A 71 10.24 -3.48 1.12
C GLN A 71 10.47 -3.97 -0.32
N PRO A 72 10.18 -3.16 -1.34
CA PRO A 72 10.29 -3.59 -2.73
C PRO A 72 11.74 -3.61 -3.21
N GLY A 73 11.92 -4.06 -4.45
CA GLY A 73 13.19 -3.96 -5.16
C GLY A 73 14.16 -5.11 -4.92
N ARG A 74 15.43 -4.83 -5.20
CA ARG A 74 16.56 -5.76 -5.15
C ARG A 74 17.78 -5.08 -4.54
N ASN A 75 17.61 -4.45 -3.39
CA ASN A 75 18.65 -3.79 -2.61
C ASN A 75 18.81 -4.45 -1.23
N ARG A 76 19.77 -3.96 -0.44
CA ARG A 76 20.10 -4.50 0.90
C ARG A 76 18.94 -4.51 1.90
N PHE A 77 17.91 -3.69 1.69
CA PHE A 77 16.73 -3.62 2.56
C PHE A 77 15.51 -4.33 1.96
N SER A 78 15.55 -4.76 0.70
CA SER A 78 14.43 -5.41 0.03
C SER A 78 14.02 -6.72 0.71
N GLY A 79 12.75 -7.08 0.52
CA GLY A 79 12.19 -8.33 1.00
C GLY A 79 11.08 -8.13 2.02
N THR A 80 10.73 -9.22 2.70
CA THR A 80 9.68 -9.23 3.72
C THR A 80 10.30 -9.35 5.10
N HIS A 81 10.11 -8.32 5.92
CA HIS A 81 10.57 -8.24 7.31
C HIS A 81 9.38 -8.47 8.23
N ARG A 82 9.57 -9.28 9.29
CA ARG A 82 8.50 -9.65 10.21
C ARG A 82 8.83 -9.18 11.61
N GLY A 83 7.90 -8.44 12.21
CA GLY A 83 7.97 -7.87 13.54
C GLY A 83 8.89 -6.66 13.65
N MET A 84 8.58 -5.80 14.63
CA MET A 84 9.34 -4.58 14.90
C MET A 84 10.80 -4.84 15.31
N ALA A 85 11.09 -6.05 15.80
CA ALA A 85 12.46 -6.48 16.08
C ALA A 85 13.34 -6.53 14.82
N ASN A 86 12.76 -6.74 13.63
CA ASN A 86 13.48 -6.71 12.35
C ASN A 86 13.27 -5.37 11.61
N VAL A 87 12.05 -4.82 11.66
CA VAL A 87 11.71 -3.56 10.98
C VAL A 87 12.41 -2.36 11.61
N GLY A 88 12.48 -2.26 12.94
CA GLY A 88 13.13 -1.14 13.62
C GLY A 88 14.61 -0.97 13.24
N PRO A 89 15.45 -2.01 13.35
CA PRO A 89 16.84 -1.96 12.90
C PRO A 89 17.00 -1.64 11.41
N MET A 90 16.12 -2.18 10.55
CA MET A 90 16.12 -1.86 9.12
C MET A 90 15.88 -0.36 8.88
N LEU A 91 14.88 0.24 9.52
CA LEU A 91 14.60 1.69 9.41
C LEU A 91 15.76 2.52 9.96
N GLY A 92 16.37 2.11 11.08
CA GLY A 92 17.58 2.74 11.61
C GLY A 92 18.73 2.73 10.60
N ALA A 93 19.00 1.58 9.98
CA ALA A 93 20.03 1.44 8.96
C ALA A 93 19.74 2.28 7.69
N MET A 94 18.47 2.41 7.27
CA MET A 94 18.07 3.32 6.20
C MET A 94 18.39 4.78 6.54
N MET A 95 18.14 5.21 7.78
CA MET A 95 18.50 6.55 8.25
C MET A 95 20.01 6.76 8.27
N GLU A 96 20.79 5.77 8.70
CA GLU A 96 22.25 5.84 8.66
C GLU A 96 22.80 5.95 7.23
N VAL A 97 22.35 5.09 6.31
CA VAL A 97 22.79 5.08 4.90
C VAL A 97 22.43 6.41 4.21
N SER A 98 21.22 6.91 4.45
CA SER A 98 20.76 8.18 3.87
C SER A 98 21.25 9.41 4.64
N LYS A 99 21.99 9.24 5.75
CA LYS A 99 22.39 10.33 6.65
C LYS A 99 21.19 11.19 7.10
N GLY A 100 20.04 10.56 7.30
CA GLY A 100 18.78 11.19 7.68
C GLY A 100 18.09 12.00 6.57
N THR A 101 18.53 11.89 5.32
CA THR A 101 17.93 12.65 4.21
C THR A 101 16.74 11.96 3.56
N PHE A 102 16.59 10.63 3.73
CA PHE A 102 15.46 9.89 3.18
C PHE A 102 14.17 10.23 3.94
N ALA A 103 13.19 10.78 3.24
CA ALA A 103 11.93 11.20 3.83
C ALA A 103 10.77 11.16 2.83
N ILE A 104 9.55 11.01 3.36
CA ILE A 104 8.32 11.30 2.61
C ILE A 104 8.18 12.82 2.52
N THR A 105 8.39 13.41 1.35
CA THR A 105 8.31 14.86 1.15
C THR A 105 6.87 15.35 1.00
N ARG A 106 5.97 14.49 0.54
CA ARG A 106 4.56 14.82 0.34
C ARG A 106 3.68 13.58 0.43
N ALA A 107 2.49 13.73 0.98
CA ALA A 107 1.42 12.74 0.90
C ALA A 107 0.13 13.45 0.45
N GLU A 108 -0.56 12.91 -0.56
CA GLU A 108 -1.69 13.61 -1.20
C GLU A 108 -3.03 12.93 -0.94
N HIS A 109 -3.15 11.66 -1.32
CA HIS A 109 -4.42 10.94 -1.26
C HIS A 109 -4.35 9.78 -0.28
N TYR A 110 -5.36 9.67 0.57
CA TYR A 110 -5.56 8.58 1.52
C TYR A 110 -6.86 7.86 1.14
N MET A 111 -6.74 6.63 0.69
CA MET A 111 -7.85 5.86 0.12
C MET A 111 -8.05 4.59 0.96
N ALA A 112 -9.16 4.52 1.70
CA ALA A 112 -9.48 3.38 2.55
C ALA A 112 -10.39 2.38 1.84
N SER A 113 -10.14 1.09 2.07
CA SER A 113 -10.99 -0.02 1.67
C SER A 113 -10.87 -1.15 2.70
N GLY A 114 -11.89 -1.30 3.55
CA GLY A 114 -11.84 -2.22 4.68
C GLY A 114 -10.69 -1.88 5.63
N GLU A 115 -9.81 -2.86 5.89
CA GLU A 115 -8.62 -2.68 6.72
C GLU A 115 -7.46 -1.99 6.02
N TRP A 116 -7.52 -1.83 4.70
CA TRP A 116 -6.42 -1.28 3.91
C TRP A 116 -6.56 0.22 3.69
N VAL A 117 -5.44 0.92 3.75
CA VAL A 117 -5.31 2.31 3.31
C VAL A 117 -4.16 2.40 2.33
N ALA A 118 -4.43 2.91 1.14
CA ALA A 118 -3.42 3.29 0.16
C ALA A 118 -3.14 4.79 0.30
N ILE A 119 -1.86 5.17 0.35
CA ILE A 119 -1.40 6.54 0.49
C ILE A 119 -0.52 6.88 -0.69
N THR A 120 -0.89 7.87 -1.50
CA THR A 120 0.01 8.36 -2.57
C THR A 120 1.03 9.30 -1.96
N VAL A 121 2.31 9.00 -2.18
CA VAL A 121 3.43 9.72 -1.58
C VAL A 121 4.41 10.21 -2.65
N GLU A 122 5.14 11.27 -2.32
CA GLU A 122 6.43 11.59 -2.91
C GLU A 122 7.48 11.38 -1.82
N PHE A 123 8.58 10.71 -2.14
CA PHE A 123 9.71 10.54 -1.25
C PHE A 123 11.01 10.95 -1.94
N ALA A 124 11.95 11.43 -1.14
CA ALA A 124 13.23 11.93 -1.61
C ALA A 124 14.34 11.63 -0.61
N GLY A 125 15.59 11.68 -1.08
CA GLY A 125 16.77 11.53 -0.25
C GLY A 125 18.07 11.65 -1.05
N GLU A 126 19.19 11.71 -0.33
CA GLU A 126 20.53 11.71 -0.93
C GLU A 126 21.44 10.71 -0.20
N ALA A 127 21.86 9.68 -0.92
CA ALA A 127 22.71 8.61 -0.43
C ALA A 127 23.56 8.08 -1.57
N ASN A 128 24.77 7.59 -1.28
CA ASN A 128 25.63 6.95 -2.28
C ASN A 128 25.88 7.79 -3.57
N GLY A 129 25.85 9.13 -3.46
CA GLY A 129 25.98 10.04 -4.61
C GLY A 129 24.74 10.12 -5.51
N ILE A 130 23.62 9.51 -5.09
CA ILE A 130 22.35 9.46 -5.82
C ILE A 130 21.35 10.36 -5.11
N LYS A 131 20.74 11.26 -5.89
CA LYS A 131 19.57 12.04 -5.46
C LYS A 131 18.31 11.33 -5.92
N LEU A 132 17.56 10.84 -4.95
CA LEU A 132 16.27 10.20 -5.12
C LEU A 132 15.18 11.27 -5.00
N LYS A 133 14.23 11.28 -5.93
CA LYS A 133 12.97 12.01 -5.79
C LYS A 133 11.94 11.41 -6.72
N GLN A 134 10.95 10.72 -6.17
CA GLN A 134 9.96 10.01 -6.97
C GLN A 134 8.64 9.82 -6.23
N ALA A 135 7.59 9.52 -7.01
CA ALA A 135 6.30 9.14 -6.48
C ALA A 135 6.32 7.68 -6.01
N GLY A 136 5.41 7.34 -5.10
CA GLY A 136 5.18 5.99 -4.61
C GLY A 136 3.79 5.81 -4.00
N VAL A 137 3.56 4.60 -3.50
CA VAL A 137 2.38 4.27 -2.71
C VAL A 137 2.78 3.48 -1.47
N ASP A 138 2.34 3.94 -0.31
CA ASP A 138 2.35 3.14 0.91
C ASP A 138 0.99 2.46 1.02
N LEU A 139 0.96 1.13 0.97
CA LEU A 139 -0.24 0.33 1.21
C LEU A 139 -0.14 -0.30 2.60
N ILE A 140 -0.96 0.17 3.52
CA ILE A 140 -0.93 -0.27 4.92
C ILE A 140 -2.23 -0.99 5.30
N ARG A 141 -2.12 -2.08 6.05
CA ARG A 141 -3.26 -2.77 6.66
C ARG A 141 -3.32 -2.42 8.13
N ILE A 142 -4.50 -2.03 8.58
CA ILE A 142 -4.79 -1.63 9.95
C ILE A 142 -5.80 -2.59 10.55
N HIS A 143 -5.45 -3.17 11.67
CA HIS A 143 -6.30 -4.08 12.43
C HIS A 143 -6.24 -3.69 13.90
N ASP A 144 -7.40 -3.60 14.57
CA ASP A 144 -7.53 -3.19 15.97
C ASP A 144 -6.72 -1.93 16.33
N GLY A 145 -6.73 -0.94 15.43
CA GLY A 145 -6.07 0.35 15.62
C GLY A 145 -4.54 0.32 15.47
N LYS A 146 -3.97 -0.77 14.96
CA LYS A 146 -2.52 -0.91 14.70
C LYS A 146 -2.23 -1.21 13.24
N ILE A 147 -1.13 -0.68 12.73
CA ILE A 147 -0.59 -1.07 11.44
C ILE A 147 0.05 -2.45 11.58
N VAL A 148 -0.56 -3.44 10.94
CA VAL A 148 -0.17 -4.86 11.02
C VAL A 148 0.53 -5.34 9.76
N GLU A 149 0.43 -4.59 8.67
CA GLU A 149 1.12 -4.89 7.42
C GLU A 149 1.40 -3.61 6.63
N VAL A 150 2.57 -3.55 5.99
CA VAL A 150 3.01 -2.44 5.15
C VAL A 150 3.58 -3.01 3.87
N ARG A 151 3.18 -2.46 2.73
CA ARG A 151 3.76 -2.76 1.43
C ARG A 151 4.03 -1.46 0.69
N LEU A 152 5.29 -1.24 0.34
CA LEU A 152 5.71 -0.03 -0.36
C LEU A 152 5.81 -0.28 -1.86
N PHE A 153 5.51 0.76 -2.63
CA PHE A 153 5.63 0.77 -4.08
C PHE A 153 6.34 2.04 -4.52
N SER A 154 7.30 1.89 -5.43
CA SER A 154 8.13 2.99 -5.95
C SER A 154 7.84 3.22 -7.42
N GLY A 155 7.77 4.47 -7.84
CA GLY A 155 7.54 4.85 -9.24
C GLY A 155 8.70 4.50 -10.17
N ASP A 156 9.93 4.53 -9.64
CA ASP A 156 11.16 4.08 -10.28
C ASP A 156 11.95 3.19 -9.31
N GLN A 157 11.65 1.89 -9.36
CA GLN A 157 12.28 0.89 -8.50
C GLN A 157 13.78 0.75 -8.75
N ALA A 158 14.24 0.95 -9.98
CA ALA A 158 15.66 0.82 -10.33
C ALA A 158 16.48 1.96 -9.70
N GLN A 159 15.92 3.18 -9.70
CA GLN A 159 16.52 4.32 -8.99
C GLN A 159 16.60 4.09 -7.48
N GLU A 160 15.53 3.56 -6.88
CA GLU A 160 15.52 3.23 -5.44
C GLU A 160 16.53 2.13 -5.10
N ASP A 161 16.64 1.10 -5.94
CA ASP A 161 17.61 0.02 -5.75
C ASP A 161 19.06 0.52 -5.80
N ALA A 162 19.36 1.43 -6.74
CA ALA A 162 20.66 2.07 -6.82
C ALA A 162 20.93 2.98 -5.61
N PHE A 163 19.92 3.73 -5.16
CA PHE A 163 20.01 4.60 -3.99
C PHE A 163 20.39 3.83 -2.73
N TRP A 164 19.75 2.68 -2.47
CA TRP A 164 20.02 1.87 -1.28
C TRP A 164 21.28 0.99 -1.39
N GLY A 165 21.64 0.57 -2.61
CA GLY A 165 22.78 -0.30 -2.84
C GLY A 165 22.58 -1.75 -2.36
N GLN A 166 23.61 -2.58 -2.56
CA GLN A 166 23.65 -3.99 -2.12
C GLN A 166 24.25 -4.16 -0.74
#